data_AF-A0A821DP19-F1
#
_entry.id   AF-A0A821DP19-F1
#
_cell.length_a   1.000
_cell.length_b   1.000
_cell.length_c   1.000
_cell.angle_alpha   90.00
_cell.angle_beta   90.00
_cell.angle_gamma   90.00
#
_symmetry.space_group_name_H-M   'P 1'
#
loop_
_entity.id
_entity.type
_entity.pdbx_description
1 polymer ?
#
loop_
_entity_poly.entity_id
_entity_poly.type
_entity_poly.pdbx_seq_one_letter_code
_entity_poly.pdbx_strand_id
1 'polypeptide(L)'
;GIHQCVREGKTVGMIDSNIDDSSTQLNEGCRLHGYLEVNKVAGNFHIAPGQSFEQHHIHVHSLRNMRLNMLNTTHYIDELTFGQRFPNQINPLSNTKQIVSLHDNGAVLYHYYVKIVPSAYVFLNQTQLITNQYSVTKHKKIIRNIFDSSDHQIPGTFFTYEISAIMVKFVEKKRSLSHFLTSLCAIIISMRFRQWISPTYKNLYDVCLNQAPFYHNDPTK
;
A
#
# COMPACT_ATOMS: atom_id res chain seq x y z
N GLY A 1 2.09 -23.44 -6.31
CA GLY A 1 3.48 -23.44 -5.81
C GLY A 1 4.23 -22.24 -6.38
N ILE A 2 5.22 -21.69 -5.65
CA ILE A 2 6.03 -20.56 -6.11
C ILE A 2 6.97 -21.06 -7.22
N HIS A 3 6.61 -20.80 -8.47
CA HIS A 3 7.24 -21.41 -9.65
C HIS A 3 8.73 -21.08 -9.85
N GLN A 4 9.25 -20.05 -9.17
CA GLN A 4 10.65 -19.64 -9.28
C GLN A 4 11.58 -20.52 -8.43
N CYS A 5 11.23 -20.81 -7.17
CA CYS A 5 12.04 -21.65 -6.28
C CYS A 5 12.17 -23.11 -6.79
N VAL A 6 11.09 -23.64 -7.40
CA VAL A 6 11.09 -24.99 -7.99
C VAL A 6 11.97 -25.06 -9.24
N ARG A 7 12.06 -23.98 -10.03
CA ARG A 7 12.87 -23.92 -11.25
C ARG A 7 14.37 -23.82 -10.95
N GLU A 8 14.73 -23.23 -9.82
CA GLU A 8 16.10 -23.12 -9.32
C GLU A 8 16.58 -24.40 -8.59
N GLY A 9 15.81 -25.50 -8.63
CA GLY A 9 16.17 -26.76 -7.97
C GLY A 9 16.17 -26.71 -6.44
N LYS A 10 15.84 -25.55 -5.84
CA LYS A 10 15.71 -25.37 -4.40
C LYS A 10 14.32 -25.84 -3.97
N THR A 11 14.13 -27.15 -3.87
CA THR A 11 12.98 -27.70 -3.13
C THR A 11 13.05 -27.22 -1.69
N VAL A 12 11.90 -26.87 -1.13
CA VAL A 12 11.72 -26.61 0.31
C VAL A 12 12.28 -27.82 1.07
N GLY A 13 13.52 -27.73 1.56
CA GLY A 13 14.17 -28.80 2.32
C GLY A 13 15.57 -29.26 1.86
N MET A 14 16.17 -28.76 0.78
CA MET A 14 17.57 -29.11 0.45
C MET A 14 18.40 -27.89 0.07
N ILE A 15 19.39 -27.58 0.91
CA ILE A 15 20.58 -26.83 0.50
C ILE A 15 21.73 -27.81 0.67
N ASP A 16 22.36 -28.14 -0.45
CA ASP A 16 23.55 -28.97 -0.53
C ASP A 16 24.67 -28.37 0.31
N SER A 17 25.32 -29.20 1.14
CA SER A 17 26.34 -28.78 2.10
C SER A 17 27.71 -28.46 1.48
N ASN A 18 27.80 -28.33 0.15
CA ASN A 18 29.06 -28.18 -0.58
C ASN A 18 28.99 -27.11 -1.68
N ILE A 19 28.61 -25.87 -1.34
CA ILE A 19 28.74 -24.75 -2.27
C ILE A 19 29.54 -23.63 -1.59
N ASP A 20 30.83 -23.61 -1.91
CA ASP A 20 31.77 -22.50 -1.73
C ASP A 20 31.45 -21.40 -2.78
N ASP A 21 30.26 -20.80 -2.67
CA ASP A 21 29.83 -19.66 -3.50
C ASP A 21 29.04 -18.65 -2.64
N SER A 22 29.56 -18.39 -1.44
CA SER A 22 28.89 -17.53 -0.45
C SER A 22 28.96 -16.04 -0.78
N SER A 23 29.77 -15.60 -1.74
CA SER A 23 29.95 -14.16 -2.05
C SER A 23 29.06 -13.68 -3.19
N THR A 24 28.72 -14.55 -4.14
CA THR A 24 27.93 -14.20 -5.33
C THR A 24 26.41 -14.22 -5.06
N GLN A 25 25.96 -15.05 -4.12
CA GLN A 25 24.54 -15.15 -3.69
C GLN A 25 24.07 -14.04 -2.73
N LEU A 26 24.99 -13.27 -2.12
CA LEU A 26 24.64 -12.24 -1.13
C LEU A 26 24.01 -10.98 -1.76
N ASN A 27 24.17 -10.80 -3.07
CA ASN A 27 23.60 -9.67 -3.83
C ASN A 27 22.37 -10.07 -4.66
N GLU A 28 21.90 -11.31 -4.54
CA GLU A 28 20.74 -11.80 -5.27
C GLU A 28 19.44 -11.53 -4.48
N GLY A 29 18.38 -11.19 -5.21
CA GLY A 29 17.03 -11.04 -4.65
C GLY A 29 16.13 -12.19 -5.08
N CYS A 30 15.17 -12.56 -4.23
CA CYS A 30 14.16 -13.56 -4.59
C CYS A 30 12.85 -12.87 -4.99
N ARG A 31 12.28 -13.26 -6.15
CA ARG A 31 10.94 -12.82 -6.57
C ARG A 31 9.93 -13.90 -6.25
N LEU A 32 9.02 -13.59 -5.32
CA LEU A 32 7.92 -14.47 -4.93
C LEU A 32 6.64 -14.02 -5.62
N HIS A 33 6.00 -14.92 -6.38
CA HIS A 33 4.73 -14.65 -7.03
C HIS A 33 3.89 -15.92 -7.05
N GLY A 34 2.59 -15.78 -6.75
CA GLY A 34 1.64 -16.88 -6.76
C GLY A 34 0.41 -16.56 -5.92
N TYR A 35 -0.40 -17.60 -5.72
CA TYR A 35 -1.60 -17.57 -4.91
C TYR A 35 -1.49 -18.60 -3.80
N LEU A 36 -2.02 -18.27 -2.63
CA LEU A 36 -2.09 -19.16 -1.48
C LEU A 36 -3.58 -19.32 -1.11
N GLU A 37 -4.06 -20.56 -1.14
CA GLU A 37 -5.36 -20.90 -0.59
C GLU A 37 -5.23 -21.12 0.91
N VAL A 38 -6.01 -20.37 1.68
CA VAL A 38 -6.00 -20.42 3.14
C VAL A 38 -7.41 -20.62 3.67
N ASN A 39 -7.51 -21.22 4.85
CA ASN A 39 -8.76 -21.26 5.58
C ASN A 39 -9.20 -19.83 5.97
N LYS A 40 -10.52 -19.60 6.02
CA LYS A 40 -11.11 -18.32 6.43
C LYS A 40 -11.08 -18.14 7.94
N VAL A 41 -9.89 -18.20 8.52
CA VAL A 41 -9.61 -18.00 9.95
C VAL A 41 -8.39 -17.09 10.10
N ALA A 42 -8.10 -16.63 11.31
CA ALA A 42 -6.86 -15.91 11.57
C ALA A 42 -5.65 -16.81 11.31
N GLY A 43 -4.59 -16.24 10.73
CA GLY A 43 -3.39 -16.99 10.37
C GLY A 43 -2.17 -16.11 10.22
N ASN A 44 -1.03 -16.76 9.98
CA ASN A 44 0.24 -16.10 9.74
C ASN A 44 0.96 -16.81 8.61
N PHE A 45 1.52 -16.03 7.69
CA PHE A 45 2.57 -16.51 6.80
C PHE A 45 3.76 -15.57 6.90
N HIS A 46 4.95 -16.10 6.70
CA HIS A 46 6.17 -15.31 6.83
C HIS A 46 7.25 -15.79 5.87
N ILE A 47 8.17 -14.88 5.60
CA ILE A 47 9.33 -15.09 4.75
C ILE A 47 10.53 -14.75 5.62
N ALA A 48 11.27 -15.77 6.03
CA ALA A 48 12.47 -15.63 6.84
C ALA A 48 13.61 -16.45 6.21
N PRO A 49 14.86 -16.01 6.39
CA PRO A 49 16.02 -16.73 5.90
C PRO A 49 16.19 -18.05 6.67
N GLY A 50 16.78 -19.05 6.01
CA GLY A 50 17.17 -20.32 6.62
C GLY A 50 16.25 -21.48 6.28
N GLN A 51 16.71 -22.68 6.62
CA GLN A 51 15.94 -23.90 6.40
C GLN A 51 14.67 -23.84 7.25
N SER A 52 13.54 -23.92 6.57
CA SER A 52 12.24 -24.10 7.19
C SER A 52 12.00 -25.58 7.44
N PHE A 53 11.51 -25.88 8.64
CA PHE A 53 11.08 -27.22 9.02
C PHE A 53 9.64 -27.14 9.49
N GLU A 54 8.81 -28.08 9.01
CA GLU A 54 7.47 -28.30 9.54
C GLU A 54 7.57 -29.43 10.58
N GLN A 55 7.41 -29.09 11.84
CA GLN A 55 7.36 -30.08 12.93
C GLN A 55 6.08 -29.85 13.72
N HIS A 56 5.22 -30.87 13.82
CA HIS A 56 3.93 -30.81 14.52
C HIS A 56 3.01 -29.65 14.10
N HIS A 57 2.87 -29.41 12.78
CA HIS A 57 2.03 -28.32 12.22
C HIS A 57 2.49 -26.90 12.58
N ILE A 58 3.74 -26.73 13.01
CA ILE A 58 4.35 -25.43 13.28
C ILE A 58 5.49 -25.22 12.27
N HIS A 59 5.53 -24.05 11.66
CA HIS A 59 6.60 -23.65 10.74
C HIS A 59 7.71 -22.94 11.52
N VAL A 60 8.92 -23.51 11.53
CA VAL A 60 10.07 -22.96 12.26
C VAL A 60 11.25 -22.81 11.32
N HIS A 61 11.98 -21.71 11.42
CA HIS A 61 13.24 -21.50 10.70
C HIS A 61 14.44 -21.72 11.62
N SER A 62 15.41 -22.52 11.18
CA SER A 62 16.69 -22.68 11.87
C SER A 62 17.72 -21.70 11.30
N LEU A 63 18.23 -20.82 12.16
CA LEU A 63 19.29 -19.86 11.83
C LEU A 63 20.69 -20.36 12.19
N ARG A 64 20.84 -21.63 12.59
CA ARG A 64 22.04 -22.18 13.25
C ARG A 64 23.37 -21.95 12.50
N ASN A 65 23.32 -21.71 11.18
CA ASN A 65 24.50 -21.52 10.33
C ASN A 65 24.55 -20.14 9.60
N MET A 66 23.72 -19.15 9.96
CA MET A 66 23.74 -17.83 9.31
C MET A 66 24.24 -16.71 10.23
N ARG A 67 25.16 -15.90 9.73
CA ARG A 67 25.61 -14.68 10.43
C ARG A 67 24.57 -13.58 10.27
N LEU A 68 24.07 -13.07 11.39
CA LEU A 68 23.03 -12.03 11.44
C LEU A 68 23.39 -10.75 10.67
N ASN A 69 24.67 -10.40 10.65
CA ASN A 69 25.20 -9.20 10.00
C ASN A 69 25.16 -9.28 8.46
N MET A 70 24.76 -10.42 7.88
CA MET A 70 24.66 -10.63 6.43
C MET A 70 23.20 -10.77 5.97
N LEU A 71 22.22 -10.63 6.86
CA LEU A 71 20.81 -10.84 6.54
C LEU A 71 20.15 -9.53 6.09
N ASN A 72 19.92 -9.43 4.78
CA ASN A 72 19.18 -8.32 4.19
C ASN A 72 17.68 -8.65 4.09
N THR A 73 16.86 -7.99 4.90
CA THR A 73 15.39 -8.13 4.87
C THR A 73 14.69 -7.02 4.09
N THR A 74 15.45 -6.28 3.27
CA THR A 74 14.91 -5.35 2.27
C THR A 74 13.97 -6.09 1.34
N HIS A 75 12.78 -5.56 1.15
CA HIS A 75 11.78 -6.20 0.29
C HIS A 75 10.91 -5.15 -0.41
N TYR A 76 10.35 -5.58 -1.53
CA TYR A 76 9.39 -4.82 -2.31
C TYR A 76 8.13 -5.66 -2.47
N ILE A 77 7.00 -5.09 -2.06
CA ILE A 77 5.69 -5.72 -2.20
C ILE A 77 5.05 -5.10 -3.44
N ASP A 78 5.14 -5.82 -4.56
CA ASP A 78 4.42 -5.47 -5.79
C ASP A 78 2.91 -5.42 -5.51
N GLU A 79 2.40 -6.55 -5.06
CA GLU A 79 0.97 -6.78 -4.88
C GLU A 79 0.70 -7.77 -3.76
N LEU A 80 -0.29 -7.44 -2.92
CA LEU A 80 -0.94 -8.38 -2.04
C LEU A 80 -2.46 -8.15 -2.14
N THR A 81 -3.20 -9.21 -2.46
CA THR A 81 -4.67 -9.16 -2.62
C THR A 81 -5.34 -10.33 -1.94
N PHE A 82 -6.58 -10.12 -1.49
CA PHE A 82 -7.40 -11.13 -0.83
C PHE A 82 -8.70 -11.33 -1.61
N GLY A 83 -8.73 -12.32 -2.50
CA GLY A 83 -9.87 -12.58 -3.38
C GLY A 83 -9.83 -11.74 -4.67
N GLN A 84 -11.00 -11.57 -5.28
CA GLN A 84 -11.12 -10.89 -6.58
C GLN A 84 -11.07 -9.36 -6.45
N ARG A 85 -10.44 -8.69 -7.42
CA ARG A 85 -10.38 -7.22 -7.43
C ARG A 85 -11.72 -6.61 -7.84
N PHE A 86 -12.04 -5.45 -7.28
CA PHE A 86 -13.18 -4.63 -7.69
C PHE A 86 -12.76 -3.20 -8.07
N PRO A 87 -13.60 -2.44 -8.81
CA PRO A 87 -13.24 -1.10 -9.26
C PRO A 87 -12.86 -0.15 -8.12
N ASN A 88 -11.79 0.62 -8.31
CA ASN A 88 -11.23 1.56 -7.33
C ASN A 88 -10.78 0.93 -6.00
N GLN A 89 -10.54 -0.39 -5.98
CA GLN A 89 -9.95 -1.04 -4.81
C GLN A 89 -8.51 -0.53 -4.59
N ILE A 90 -8.24 -0.07 -3.37
CA ILE A 90 -6.92 0.34 -2.93
C ILE A 90 -6.36 -0.77 -2.03
N ASN A 91 -5.19 -1.30 -2.38
CA ASN A 91 -4.48 -2.30 -1.59
C ASN A 91 -3.33 -1.62 -0.84
N PRO A 92 -3.37 -1.50 0.50
CA PRO A 92 -2.42 -0.69 1.27
C PRO A 92 -0.94 -1.09 1.17
N LEU A 93 -0.64 -2.31 0.73
CA LEU A 93 0.73 -2.81 0.57
C LEU A 93 1.22 -2.82 -0.88
N SER A 94 0.35 -2.51 -1.86
CA SER A 94 0.79 -2.44 -3.25
C SER A 94 1.88 -1.38 -3.44
N ASN A 95 2.91 -1.75 -4.19
CA ASN A 95 4.10 -0.94 -4.46
C ASN A 95 4.81 -0.40 -3.19
N THR A 96 4.75 -1.14 -2.07
CA THR A 96 5.45 -0.75 -0.84
C THR A 96 6.89 -1.26 -0.87
N LYS A 97 7.86 -0.36 -0.64
CA LYS A 97 9.28 -0.71 -0.46
C LYS A 97 9.71 -0.54 0.99
N GLN A 98 10.40 -1.52 1.53
CA GLN A 98 11.10 -1.42 2.82
C GLN A 98 12.58 -1.67 2.58
N ILE A 99 13.42 -0.71 3.00
CA ILE A 99 14.87 -0.79 2.85
C ILE A 99 15.47 -0.85 4.25
N VAL A 100 16.34 -1.83 4.46
CA VAL A 100 17.19 -1.90 5.65
C VAL A 100 18.31 -0.88 5.47
N SER A 101 18.41 0.09 6.39
CA SER A 101 19.45 1.11 6.31
C SER A 101 20.76 0.56 6.86
N LEU A 102 21.89 0.97 6.28
CA LEU A 102 23.24 0.59 6.76
C LEU A 102 23.50 1.00 8.23
N HIS A 103 22.70 1.92 8.77
CA HIS A 103 22.76 2.37 10.17
C HIS A 103 22.02 1.41 11.14
N ASP A 104 21.22 0.49 10.62
CA ASP A 104 20.56 -0.54 11.42
C ASP A 104 21.61 -1.64 11.72
N ASN A 105 22.40 -1.46 12.79
CA ASN A 105 23.39 -2.44 13.27
C ASN A 105 22.69 -3.70 13.85
N GLY A 106 22.04 -4.50 13.00
CA GLY A 106 21.33 -5.72 13.39
C GLY A 106 20.36 -6.21 12.32
N ALA A 107 19.82 -7.40 12.51
CA ALA A 107 18.86 -7.98 11.57
C ALA A 107 17.46 -7.38 11.81
N VAL A 108 16.75 -7.00 10.76
CA VAL A 108 15.45 -6.30 10.87
C VAL A 108 14.28 -7.27 10.65
N LEU A 109 13.31 -7.21 11.56
CA LEU A 109 12.01 -7.86 11.44
C LEU A 109 10.96 -6.83 11.00
N TYR A 110 10.25 -7.14 9.93
CA TYR A 110 9.07 -6.41 9.47
C TYR A 110 7.82 -7.24 9.76
N HIS A 111 6.87 -6.65 10.48
CA HIS A 111 5.60 -7.29 10.81
C HIS A 111 4.43 -6.48 10.25
N TYR A 112 3.68 -7.10 9.36
CA TYR A 112 2.44 -6.59 8.80
C TYR A 112 1.24 -7.25 9.45
N TYR A 113 0.46 -6.47 10.18
CA TYR A 113 -0.84 -6.89 10.69
C TYR A 113 -1.92 -6.50 9.68
N VAL A 114 -2.48 -7.51 9.02
CA VAL A 114 -3.45 -7.38 7.93
C VAL A 114 -4.84 -7.66 8.49
N LYS A 115 -5.73 -6.66 8.47
CA LYS A 115 -7.14 -6.86 8.81
C LYS A 115 -7.93 -7.03 7.52
N ILE A 116 -8.34 -8.25 7.22
CA ILE A 116 -9.16 -8.58 6.05
C ILE A 116 -10.61 -8.21 6.36
N VAL A 117 -11.21 -7.37 5.52
CA VAL A 117 -12.59 -6.93 5.65
C VAL A 117 -13.40 -7.55 4.51
N PRO A 118 -14.36 -8.44 4.80
CA PRO A 118 -15.29 -8.94 3.79
C PRO A 118 -16.01 -7.77 3.12
N SER A 119 -16.10 -7.80 1.79
CA SER A 119 -16.69 -6.74 0.99
C SER A 119 -17.64 -7.29 -0.06
N ALA A 120 -18.77 -6.61 -0.25
CA ALA A 120 -19.70 -6.88 -1.33
C ALA A 120 -19.73 -5.68 -2.28
N TYR A 121 -19.45 -5.89 -3.56
CA TYR A 121 -19.56 -4.86 -4.60
C TYR A 121 -20.78 -5.13 -5.47
N VAL A 122 -21.73 -4.21 -5.50
CA VAL A 122 -22.95 -4.28 -6.33
C VAL A 122 -22.76 -3.37 -7.52
N PHE A 123 -22.71 -3.97 -8.71
CA PHE A 123 -22.56 -3.28 -9.98
C PHE A 123 -23.88 -2.61 -10.42
N LEU A 124 -23.81 -1.70 -11.41
CA LEU A 124 -24.99 -1.06 -12.00
C LEU A 124 -26.02 -2.04 -12.58
N ASN A 125 -25.55 -3.19 -13.08
CA ASN A 125 -26.41 -4.27 -13.60
C ASN A 125 -27.03 -5.14 -12.48
N GLN A 126 -26.91 -4.72 -11.22
CA GLN A 126 -27.37 -5.42 -10.01
C GLN A 126 -26.67 -6.76 -9.72
N THR A 127 -25.63 -7.13 -10.48
CA THR A 127 -24.78 -8.27 -10.10
C THR A 127 -23.95 -7.93 -8.87
N GLN A 128 -23.68 -8.93 -8.05
CA GLN A 128 -22.94 -8.77 -6.80
C GLN A 128 -21.67 -9.62 -6.81
N LEU A 129 -20.55 -8.98 -6.54
CA LEU A 129 -19.26 -9.62 -6.31
C LEU A 129 -18.96 -9.66 -4.80
N ILE A 130 -18.83 -10.86 -4.24
CA ILE A 130 -18.33 -11.06 -2.88
C ILE A 130 -16.82 -11.21 -2.93
N THR A 131 -16.11 -10.34 -2.23
CA THR A 131 -14.65 -10.32 -2.19
C THR A 131 -14.16 -9.77 -0.85
N ASN A 132 -12.88 -9.41 -0.75
CA ASN A 132 -12.31 -8.78 0.43
C ASN A 132 -11.50 -7.55 0.06
N GLN A 133 -11.48 -6.62 1.00
CA GLN A 133 -10.46 -5.57 1.08
C GLN A 133 -9.63 -5.81 2.34
N TYR A 134 -8.59 -5.00 2.55
CA TYR A 134 -7.82 -5.11 3.79
C TYR A 134 -7.22 -3.77 4.20
N SER A 135 -6.96 -3.63 5.49
CA SER A 135 -6.11 -2.59 6.05
C SER A 135 -4.84 -3.19 6.65
N VAL A 136 -3.79 -2.38 6.81
CA VAL A 136 -2.50 -2.86 7.35
C VAL A 136 -1.92 -1.91 8.37
N THR A 137 -1.42 -2.48 9.46
CA THR A 137 -0.51 -1.84 10.40
C THR A 137 0.89 -2.42 10.23
N LYS A 138 1.90 -1.55 10.09
CA LYS A 138 3.30 -1.93 9.83
C LYS A 138 4.13 -1.73 11.10
N HIS A 139 4.90 -2.74 11.50
CA HIS A 139 5.87 -2.65 12.59
C HIS A 139 7.25 -3.05 12.10
N LYS A 140 8.27 -2.27 12.48
CA LYS A 140 9.69 -2.55 12.25
C LYS A 140 10.35 -2.77 13.60
N LYS A 141 11.06 -3.89 13.76
CA LYS A 141 11.84 -4.21 14.96
C LYS A 141 13.26 -4.56 14.57
N ILE A 142 14.24 -3.99 15.27
CA ILE A 142 15.67 -4.31 15.07
C ILE A 142 16.05 -5.38 16.09
N ILE A 143 16.53 -6.52 15.62
CA ILE A 143 16.99 -7.64 16.45
C ILE A 143 18.50 -7.52 16.58
N ARG A 144 18.95 -7.19 17.81
CA ARG A 144 20.37 -7.04 18.14
C ARG A 144 20.98 -8.35 18.64
N ASN A 145 20.22 -9.14 19.41
CA ASN A 145 20.64 -10.43 19.96
C ASN A 145 19.51 -11.47 19.78
N ILE A 146 19.80 -12.61 19.15
CA ILE A 146 18.86 -13.73 19.00
C ILE A 146 18.74 -14.58 20.26
N PHE A 147 19.77 -14.57 21.11
CA PHE A 147 19.87 -15.42 22.31
C PHE A 147 19.31 -14.78 23.58
N ASP A 148 18.72 -13.58 23.50
CA ASP A 148 18.11 -12.96 24.68
C ASP A 148 16.72 -13.56 24.92
N SER A 149 16.64 -14.39 25.95
CA SER A 149 15.72 -15.50 26.18
C SER A 149 14.27 -15.14 26.53
N SER A 150 13.79 -13.94 26.17
CA SER A 150 12.39 -13.55 26.43
C SER A 150 11.47 -13.68 25.22
N ASP A 151 12.00 -13.67 23.99
CA ASP A 151 11.13 -13.67 22.81
C ASP A 151 11.93 -14.09 21.55
N HIS A 152 11.87 -15.38 21.19
CA HIS A 152 12.58 -16.02 20.07
C HIS A 152 12.13 -15.46 18.70
N GLN A 153 12.50 -14.21 18.43
CA GLN A 153 12.12 -13.51 17.20
C GLN A 153 13.22 -13.67 16.15
N ILE A 154 12.81 -14.11 14.97
CA ILE A 154 13.67 -14.35 13.82
C ILE A 154 13.51 -13.16 12.87
N PRO A 155 14.60 -12.56 12.36
CA PRO A 155 14.52 -11.52 11.34
C PRO A 155 13.83 -12.04 10.08
N GLY A 156 13.01 -11.20 9.46
CA GLY A 156 12.23 -11.60 8.31
C GLY A 156 11.03 -10.68 8.10
N THR A 157 10.15 -11.09 7.20
CA THR A 157 8.93 -10.37 6.88
C THR A 157 7.72 -11.25 7.20
N PHE A 158 6.91 -10.81 8.16
CA PHE A 158 5.79 -11.56 8.72
C PHE A 158 4.48 -10.89 8.36
N PHE A 159 3.49 -11.68 7.97
CA PHE A 159 2.14 -11.25 7.64
C PHE A 159 1.16 -12.01 8.53
N THR A 160 0.68 -11.36 9.58
CA THR A 160 -0.42 -11.88 10.38
C THR A 160 -1.70 -11.32 9.84
N TYR A 161 -2.64 -12.18 9.46
CA TYR A 161 -3.93 -11.76 8.94
C TYR A 161 -5.08 -12.22 9.84
N GLU A 162 -6.08 -11.37 9.99
CA GLU A 162 -7.29 -11.65 10.76
C GLU A 162 -8.51 -11.15 9.98
N ILE A 163 -9.63 -11.86 10.07
CA ILE A 163 -10.87 -11.50 9.39
C ILE A 163 -11.71 -10.60 10.30
N SER A 164 -12.21 -9.49 9.74
CA SER A 164 -13.14 -8.59 10.40
C SER A 164 -14.53 -9.20 10.50
N ALA A 165 -15.18 -9.01 11.65
CA ALA A 165 -16.58 -9.39 11.85
C ALA A 165 -17.57 -8.47 11.11
N ILE A 166 -17.10 -7.37 10.51
CA ILE A 166 -17.92 -6.39 9.80
C ILE A 166 -17.70 -6.54 8.29
N MET A 167 -18.79 -6.52 7.52
CA MET A 167 -18.77 -6.50 6.06
C MET A 167 -19.09 -5.11 5.51
N VAL A 168 -18.37 -4.68 4.48
CA VAL A 168 -18.64 -3.40 3.78
C VAL A 168 -19.36 -3.67 2.47
N LYS A 169 -20.44 -2.93 2.21
CA LYS A 169 -21.19 -3.02 0.94
C LYS A 169 -20.98 -1.75 0.11
N PHE A 170 -20.35 -1.91 -1.05
CA PHE A 170 -20.24 -0.88 -2.07
C PHE A 170 -21.36 -1.04 -3.09
N VAL A 171 -22.06 0.04 -3.37
CA VAL A 171 -23.12 0.07 -4.39
C VAL A 171 -22.73 1.09 -5.43
N GLU A 172 -22.50 0.60 -6.65
CA GLU A 172 -22.25 1.46 -7.79
C GLU A 172 -23.54 2.22 -8.14
N LYS A 173 -23.44 3.55 -8.22
CA LYS A 173 -24.57 4.41 -8.56
C LYS A 173 -24.21 5.27 -9.76
N LYS A 174 -25.11 5.30 -10.74
CA LYS A 174 -25.06 6.27 -11.83
C LYS A 174 -25.41 7.65 -11.28
N ARG A 175 -24.66 8.68 -11.64
CA ARG A 175 -25.06 10.07 -11.39
C ARG A 175 -26.32 10.39 -12.20
N SER A 176 -27.30 11.03 -11.58
CA SER A 176 -28.52 11.44 -12.27
C SER A 176 -28.20 12.48 -13.35
N LEU A 177 -28.94 12.42 -14.47
CA LEU A 177 -28.84 13.46 -15.50
C LEU A 177 -29.22 14.84 -14.96
N SER A 178 -30.06 14.89 -13.91
CA SER A 178 -30.40 16.12 -13.20
C SER A 178 -29.17 16.82 -12.62
N HIS A 179 -28.19 16.08 -12.08
CA HIS A 179 -26.94 16.66 -11.58
C HIS A 179 -26.09 17.30 -12.69
N PHE A 180 -26.12 16.72 -13.89
CA PHE A 180 -25.44 17.30 -15.04
C PHE A 180 -26.15 18.58 -15.51
N LEU A 181 -27.47 18.54 -15.63
CA LEU A 181 -28.28 19.69 -16.05
C LEU A 181 -28.15 20.85 -15.05
N THR A 182 -28.22 20.60 -13.74
CA THR A 182 -28.04 21.66 -12.74
C THR A 182 -26.62 22.24 -12.78
N SER A 183 -25.59 21.40 -12.96
CA SER A 183 -24.22 21.88 -13.14
C SER A 183 -24.06 22.72 -14.41
N LEU A 184 -24.70 22.35 -15.51
CA LEU A 184 -24.67 23.09 -16.77
C LEU A 184 -25.39 24.44 -16.66
N CYS A 185 -26.58 24.44 -16.05
CA CYS A 185 -27.34 25.66 -15.76
C CYS A 185 -26.54 26.61 -14.86
N ALA A 186 -25.86 26.09 -13.83
CA ALA A 186 -25.02 26.91 -12.95
C ALA A 186 -23.88 27.59 -13.71
N ILE A 187 -23.21 26.87 -14.63
CA ILE A 187 -22.14 27.44 -15.46
C ILE A 187 -22.72 28.53 -16.38
N ILE A 188 -23.82 28.28 -17.08
CA ILE A 188 -24.46 29.24 -17.99
C ILE A 188 -24.90 30.50 -17.24
N ILE A 189 -25.56 30.35 -16.10
CA ILE A 189 -26.00 31.46 -15.26
C ILE A 189 -24.79 32.26 -14.78
N SER A 190 -23.71 31.61 -14.35
CA SER A 190 -22.50 32.32 -13.90
C SER A 190 -21.83 33.14 -15.01
N MET A 191 -21.79 32.61 -16.25
CA MET A 191 -21.24 33.33 -17.40
C MET A 191 -22.12 34.52 -17.79
N ARG A 192 -23.46 34.33 -17.81
CA ARG A 192 -24.41 35.39 -18.14
C ARG A 192 -24.48 36.48 -17.07
N PHE A 193 -24.38 36.09 -15.81
CA PHE A 193 -24.31 37.01 -14.68
C PHE A 193 -23.03 37.85 -14.72
N ARG A 194 -21.89 37.21 -15.01
CA ARG A 194 -20.61 37.92 -15.20
C ARG A 194 -20.67 38.92 -16.38
N GLN A 195 -21.36 38.57 -17.47
CA GLN A 195 -21.54 39.46 -18.61
C GLN A 195 -22.51 40.62 -18.33
N TRP A 196 -23.52 40.42 -17.46
CA TRP A 196 -24.45 41.47 -17.03
C TRP A 196 -23.83 42.47 -16.04
N ILE A 197 -22.93 42.01 -15.16
CA ILE A 197 -22.21 42.87 -14.21
C ILE A 197 -21.06 43.64 -14.87
N SER A 198 -20.50 43.14 -15.96
CA SER A 198 -19.43 43.81 -16.70
C SER A 198 -19.69 45.29 -17.05
N PRO A 199 -20.84 45.67 -17.66
CA PRO A 199 -21.11 47.07 -17.99
C PRO A 199 -21.40 47.94 -16.77
N THR A 200 -21.96 47.39 -15.69
CA THR A 200 -22.17 48.15 -14.44
C THR A 200 -20.86 48.41 -13.70
N TYR A 201 -19.92 47.46 -13.69
CA TYR A 201 -18.57 47.68 -13.16
C TYR A 201 -17.78 48.68 -14.00
N LYS A 202 -17.94 48.65 -15.33
CA LYS A 202 -17.28 49.58 -16.25
C LYS A 202 -17.80 51.01 -16.07
N ASN A 203 -19.12 51.19 -15.96
CA ASN A 203 -19.74 52.48 -15.63
C ASN A 203 -19.30 53.00 -14.25
N LEU A 204 -19.19 52.14 -13.23
CA LEU A 204 -18.66 52.56 -11.92
C LEU A 204 -17.20 53.03 -12.01
N TYR A 205 -16.37 52.31 -12.77
CA TYR A 205 -14.97 52.66 -12.97
C TYR A 205 -14.81 54.00 -13.72
N ASP A 206 -15.60 54.22 -14.78
CA ASP A 206 -15.58 55.47 -15.56
C ASP A 206 -16.12 56.66 -14.75
N VAL A 207 -17.11 56.46 -13.86
CA VAL A 207 -17.58 57.51 -12.93
C VAL A 207 -16.50 57.84 -11.90
N CYS A 208 -15.80 56.84 -11.34
CA CYS A 208 -14.71 57.07 -10.40
C CYS A 208 -13.50 57.77 -11.05
N LEU A 209 -13.15 57.47 -12.31
CA LEU A 209 -12.06 58.15 -13.03
C LEU A 209 -12.39 59.61 -13.36
N ASN A 210 -13.65 59.91 -13.70
CA ASN A 210 -14.07 61.27 -14.03
C ASN A 210 -14.34 62.16 -12.80
N GLN A 211 -14.25 61.62 -11.58
CA GLN A 211 -14.32 62.36 -10.32
C GLN A 211 -13.01 62.39 -9.54
N ALA A 212 -11.91 61.88 -10.11
CA ALA A 212 -10.60 62.07 -9.51
C ALA A 212 -10.18 63.55 -9.69
N PRO A 213 -10.02 64.33 -8.61
CA PRO A 213 -9.52 65.70 -8.73
C PRO A 213 -8.09 65.65 -9.27
N PHE A 214 -7.86 66.34 -10.39
CA PHE A 214 -6.51 66.64 -10.88
C PHE A 214 -5.77 67.43 -9.80
N TYR A 215 -4.87 66.78 -9.07
CA TYR A 215 -3.84 67.48 -8.30
C TYR A 215 -2.88 68.13 -9.29
N HIS A 216 -3.14 69.41 -9.60
CA HIS A 216 -2.17 70.27 -10.27
C HIS A 216 -1.10 70.62 -9.23
N ASN A 217 0.07 69.99 -9.33
CA ASN A 217 1.27 70.46 -8.65
C ASN A 217 1.75 71.71 -9.41
N ASP A 218 1.56 72.89 -8.81
CA ASP A 218 2.17 74.15 -9.25
C ASP A 218 3.56 74.28 -8.61
N PRO A 219 4.65 74.38 -9.39
CA PRO A 219 6.00 74.50 -8.89
C PRO A 219 6.38 75.96 -8.71
N THR A 220 5.75 76.70 -7.79
CA THR A 220 6.33 77.96 -7.28
C THR A 220 5.77 78.32 -5.90
N LYS A 221 6.37 77.77 -4.84
CA LYS A 221 6.65 78.44 -3.57
C LYS A 221 7.49 77.56 -2.66
#